data_AF-A0A1Y6FFR8-F1
#
_entry.id   AF-A0A1Y6FFR8-F1
#
_cell.length_a   1.000
_cell.length_b   1.000
_cell.length_c   1.000
_cell.angle_alpha   90.00
_cell.angle_beta   90.00
_cell.angle_gamma   90.00
#
_symmetry.space_group_name_H-M   'P 1'
#
loop_
_entity.id
_entity.type
_entity.pdbx_description
1 polymer ?
#
loop_
_entity_poly.entity_id
_entity_poly.type
_entity_poly.pdbx_seq_one_letter_code
_entity_poly.pdbx_strand_id
1 'polypeptide(L)' 'MSKKFFTEKELKLQLANNYVKSVSSKGITYTYQFKHIFIVEKEKGKFARDILLLFVTSCFLLLIWLNFLNKNY' A
#
# COMPACT_ATOMS: atom_id res chain seq x y z
N MET A 1 0.54 -4.90 22.47
CA MET A 1 0.40 -4.24 21.15
C MET A 1 0.02 -2.79 21.37
N SER A 2 0.91 -1.83 21.07
CA SER A 2 0.57 -0.41 21.07
C SER A 2 -0.42 -0.13 19.93
N LYS A 3 -1.50 0.62 20.20
CA LYS A 3 -2.41 1.13 19.16
C LYS A 3 -1.67 2.24 18.41
N LYS A 4 -0.86 1.86 17.41
CA LYS A 4 -0.31 2.83 16.45
C LYS A 4 -1.42 3.25 15.50
N PHE A 5 -1.85 4.51 15.62
CA PHE A 5 -2.72 5.15 14.65
C PHE A 5 -1.87 5.67 13.50
N PHE A 6 -2.42 5.65 12.28
CA PHE A 6 -1.77 6.26 11.13
C PHE A 6 -1.72 7.78 11.31
N THR A 7 -0.55 8.37 11.05
CA THR A 7 -0.40 9.83 10.99
C THR A 7 -0.96 10.37 9.67
N GLU A 8 -1.37 11.65 9.64
CA GLU A 8 -1.90 12.27 8.42
C GLU A 8 -0.96 12.19 7.22
N LYS A 9 0.36 12.25 7.46
CA LYS A 9 1.37 12.10 6.42
C LYS A 9 1.33 10.69 5.82
N GLU A 10 1.25 9.66 6.65
CA GLU A 10 1.13 8.27 6.20
C GLU A 10 -0.20 8.03 5.46
N LEU A 11 -1.30 8.62 5.94
CA LEU A 11 -2.60 8.53 5.26
C LEU A 11 -2.56 9.16 3.86
N LYS A 12 -1.91 10.33 3.70
CA LYS A 12 -1.73 10.97 2.38
C LYS A 12 -0.87 10.12 1.45
N LEU A 13 0.19 9.50 1.95
CA LEU A 13 1.03 8.59 1.16
C LEU A 13 0.26 7.34 0.73
N GLN A 14 -0.60 6.82 1.60
CA GLN A 14 -1.48 5.69 1.30
C GLN A 14 -2.56 6.04 0.26
N LEU A 15 -3.10 7.27 0.28
CA LEU A 15 -4.06 7.76 -0.71
C LEU A 15 -3.45 7.96 -2.11
N ALA A 16 -2.14 8.20 -2.19
CA ALA A 16 -1.45 8.29 -3.48
C ALA A 16 -1.36 6.94 -4.22
N ASN A 17 -1.77 5.84 -3.60
CA ASN A 17 -1.75 4.51 -4.19
C ASN A 17 -3.08 4.20 -4.91
N ASN A 18 -3.01 3.90 -6.21
CA ASN A 18 -4.16 3.53 -7.05
C ASN A 18 -4.95 2.29 -6.57
N TYR A 19 -4.36 1.47 -5.71
CA TYR A 19 -5.00 0.27 -5.16
C TYR A 19 -5.73 0.53 -3.84
N VAL A 20 -5.65 1.74 -3.30
CA VAL A 20 -6.31 2.17 -2.08
C VAL A 20 -7.58 2.94 -2.43
N LYS A 21 -8.73 2.45 -1.94
CA LYS A 21 -10.03 3.08 -2.15
C LYS A 21 -10.28 4.20 -1.13
N SER A 22 -9.98 3.93 0.14
CA SER A 22 -10.16 4.90 1.21
C SER A 22 -9.26 4.55 2.40
N VAL A 23 -8.76 5.57 3.07
CA VAL A 23 -7.96 5.42 4.29
C VAL A 23 -8.72 5.98 5.48
N SER A 24 -8.60 5.31 6.61
CA SER A 24 -9.10 5.76 7.91
C SER A 24 -7.97 5.69 8.92
N SER A 25 -8.10 6.40 10.04
CA SER A 25 -7.12 6.37 11.14
C SER A 25 -6.89 4.97 11.73
N LYS A 26 -7.81 4.02 11.48
CA LYS A 26 -7.74 2.63 11.97
C LYS A 26 -7.38 1.61 10.90
N GLY A 27 -7.43 1.94 9.61
CA GLY A 27 -7.23 0.96 8.56
C GLY A 27 -7.44 1.49 7.15
N ILE A 28 -7.02 0.66 6.18
CA ILE A 28 -6.99 0.97 4.75
C ILE A 28 -7.99 0.06 4.04
N THR A 29 -8.84 0.65 3.20
CA THR A 29 -9.78 -0.08 2.36
C THR A 29 -9.21 -0.14 0.96
N TYR A 30 -8.99 -1.35 0.45
CA TYR A 30 -8.46 -1.57 -0.89
C TYR A 30 -9.55 -1.60 -1.97
N THR A 31 -9.14 -1.32 -3.21
CA THR A 31 -10.01 -1.40 -4.39
C THR A 31 -10.40 -2.84 -4.72
N TYR A 32 -11.46 -3.01 -5.50
CA TYR A 32 -11.91 -4.33 -5.95
C TYR A 32 -10.85 -5.06 -6.80
N GLN A 33 -10.10 -4.31 -7.62
CA GLN A 33 -9.00 -4.84 -8.42
C GLN A 33 -7.93 -5.49 -7.54
N PHE A 34 -7.54 -4.82 -6.45
CA PHE A 34 -6.58 -5.37 -5.49
C PHE A 34 -7.10 -6.66 -4.83
N LYS A 35 -8.40 -6.70 -4.47
CA LYS A 35 -9.00 -7.92 -3.90
C LYS A 35 -8.89 -9.10 -4.85
N HIS A 36 -9.12 -8.88 -6.14
CA HIS A 36 -8.97 -9.92 -7.16
C HIS A 36 -7.53 -10.45 -7.23
N ILE A 37 -6.55 -9.55 -7.32
CA ILE A 37 -5.13 -9.91 -7.33
C ILE A 37 -4.77 -10.69 -6.06
N PHE A 38 -5.26 -10.21 -4.91
CA PHE A 38 -5.02 -10.86 -3.63
C PHE A 38 -5.56 -12.29 -3.59
N ILE A 39 -6.79 -12.53 -4.04
CA ILE A 39 -7.38 -13.88 -4.10
C ILE A 39 -6.56 -14.80 -5.00
N VAL A 40 -6.23 -14.35 -6.22
CA VAL A 40 -5.43 -15.13 -7.18
C VAL A 40 -4.06 -15.50 -6.61
N GLU A 41 -3.38 -14.55 -5.95
CA GLU A 41 -2.07 -14.81 -5.35
C GLU A 41 -2.16 -15.72 -4.12
N LYS A 42 -3.26 -15.64 -3.35
CA LYS A 42 -3.53 -16.56 -2.24
C LYS A 42 -3.80 -17.98 -2.74
N GLU A 43 -4.53 -18.14 -3.85
CA GLU A 43 -4.78 -19.43 -4.50
C GLU A 43 -3.50 -20.08 -5.03
N LYS A 44 -2.52 -19.27 -5.47
CA LYS A 44 -1.16 -19.73 -5.82
C LYS A 44 -0.33 -20.18 -4.62
N GLY A 45 -0.86 -20.13 -3.40
CA GLY A 45 -0.18 -20.57 -2.18
C GLY A 45 0.68 -19.51 -1.50
N LYS A 46 0.63 -18.24 -1.93
CA LYS A 46 1.37 -17.17 -1.26
C LYS A 46 0.71 -16.78 0.08
N PHE A 47 1.53 -16.40 1.06
CA PHE A 47 0.99 -15.88 2.31
C PHE A 47 0.55 -14.42 2.16
N ALA A 48 -0.48 -14.04 2.92
CA ALA A 48 -1.00 -12.67 2.90
C ALA A 48 0.09 -11.63 3.18
N ARG A 49 1.00 -11.94 4.11
CA ARG A 49 2.18 -11.12 4.44
C ARG A 49 3.08 -10.87 3.23
N ASP A 50 3.32 -11.88 2.39
CA ASP A 50 4.23 -11.78 1.25
C ASP A 50 3.58 -10.99 0.11
N ILE A 51 2.27 -11.19 -0.10
CA ILE A 51 1.48 -10.43 -1.08
C ILE A 51 1.44 -8.94 -0.69
N LEU A 52 1.20 -8.65 0.59
CA LEU A 52 1.21 -7.28 1.10
C LEU A 52 2.61 -6.66 1.07
N LEU A 53 3.67 -7.43 1.39
CA LEU A 53 5.06 -6.97 1.31
C LEU A 53 5.44 -6.58 -0.11
N LEU A 54 5.14 -7.42 -1.11
CA LEU A 54 5.39 -7.12 -2.53
C LEU A 54 4.74 -5.81 -2.97
N PHE A 55 3.52 -5.54 -2.49
CA PHE A 55 2.79 -4.33 -2.81
C PHE A 55 3.33 -3.09 -2.09
N VAL A 56 3.68 -3.24 -0.81
CA VAL A 56 4.25 -2.15 -0.01
C VAL A 56 5.65 -1.79 -0.48
N THR A 57 6.49 -2.77 -0.81
CA THR A 57 7.85 -2.52 -1.32
C THR A 57 7.83 -1.88 -2.70
N SER A 58 6.93 -2.30 -3.59
CA SER A 58 6.71 -1.63 -4.88
C SER A 58 6.36 -0.16 -4.67
N CYS A 59 5.44 0.15 -3.75
CA CYS A 59 5.04 1.52 -3.48
C CYS A 59 6.15 2.35 -2.81
N PHE A 60 6.96 1.75 -1.93
CA PHE A 60 8.06 2.44 -1.25
C PHE A 60 9.22 2.74 -2.20
N LEU A 61 9.56 1.80 -3.09
CA LEU A 61 10.51 2.02 -4.17
C LEU A 61 9.98 3.05 -5.17
N LEU A 62 8.70 3.03 -5.50
CA LEU A 62 8.06 4.03 -6.35
C LEU A 62 8.10 5.42 -5.68
N LEU A 63 7.88 5.51 -4.37
CA LEU A 63 7.97 6.76 -3.60
C LEU A 63 9.40 7.28 -3.52
N ILE A 64 10.40 6.42 -3.31
CA ILE A 64 11.81 6.80 -3.35
C ILE A 64 12.17 7.31 -4.75
N TRP A 65 11.73 6.60 -5.79
CA TRP A 65 11.99 6.96 -7.18
C TRP A 65 11.26 8.25 -7.60
N LEU A 66 10.02 8.46 -7.15
CA LEU A 66 9.27 9.69 -7.36
C LEU A 66 9.89 10.88 -6.61
N ASN A 67 10.33 10.69 -5.37
CA ASN A 67 11.08 11.71 -4.63
C ASN A 67 12.44 12.01 -5.28
N PHE A 68 13.08 11.02 -5.90
CA PHE A 68 14.33 11.19 -6.65
C PHE A 68 14.11 11.95 -7.96
N LEU A 69 13.01 11.69 -8.67
CA LEU A 69 12.62 12.46 -9.86
C LEU A 69 12.25 13.91 -9.51
N ASN A 70 11.51 14.11 -8.42
CA ASN A 70 11.06 15.44 -7.99
C ASN A 70 12.18 16.30 -7.36
N LYS A 71 13.34 15.71 -7.05
CA LYS A 71 14.56 16.42 -6.64
C LYS A 71 15.44 16.85 -7.81
N ASN A 72 15.14 16.41 -9.04
CA ASN A 72 15.89 16.73 -10.25
C ASN A 72 15.15 17.75 -11.16
N TYR A 73 14.16 18.48 -10.62
CA TYR A 73 13.50 19.62 -11.25
C TYR A 73 13.43 20.79 -10.26
#